data_AF-A0A8R1IK30-F1
#
_entry.id   AF-A0A8R1IK30-F1
#
_cell.length_a   1.000
_cell.length_b   1.000
_cell.length_c   1.000
_cell.angle_alpha   90.00
_cell.angle_beta   90.00
_cell.angle_gamma   90.00
#
_symmetry.space_group_name_H-M   'P 1'
#
loop_
_entity.id
_entity.type
_entity.pdbx_description
1 polymer ?
#
loop_
_entity_poly.entity_id
_entity_poly.type
_entity_poly.pdbx_seq_one_letter_code
_entity_poly.pdbx_strand_id
1 'polypeptide(L)'
;MQSLRLSSEKLKSLGLVLGANELRFSITTKFQGTTWCSCNIYLYKWYEQLVISDIDGTITKSDVLGHVIPAIGGTWAHAGVAELYTRIKNNGYKMVYLSSRAIGQSHTTKQYLKSIAQD
;
A
#
# COMPACT_ATOMS: atom_id res chain seq x y z
N MET A 1 7.12 5.93 28.02
CA MET A 1 6.07 5.80 26.98
C MET A 1 6.73 5.37 25.68
N GLN A 2 6.40 4.19 25.15
CA GLN A 2 6.88 3.78 23.83
C GLN A 2 6.05 4.50 22.76
N SER A 3 6.72 5.28 21.90
CA SER A 3 6.08 5.97 20.78
C SER A 3 6.25 5.15 19.50
N LEU A 4 5.17 4.98 18.74
CA LEU A 4 5.23 4.44 17.37
C LEU A 4 5.74 5.47 16.35
N ARG A 5 5.88 6.74 16.75
CA ARG A 5 6.43 7.81 15.92
C ARG A 5 7.91 8.02 16.23
N LEU A 6 8.73 8.07 15.18
CA LEU A 6 10.14 8.46 15.23
C LEU A 6 10.27 9.99 15.31
N SER A 7 11.35 10.48 15.92
CA SER A 7 11.70 11.91 15.90
C SER A 7 12.18 12.34 14.52
N SER A 8 12.22 13.64 14.27
CA SER A 8 12.72 14.18 12.98
C SER A 8 14.16 13.77 12.70
N GLU A 9 15.01 13.76 13.73
CA GLU A 9 16.42 13.36 13.64
C GLU A 9 16.54 11.89 13.24
N LYS A 10 15.74 11.01 13.88
CA LYS A 10 15.72 9.58 13.56
C LYS A 10 15.17 9.31 12.16
N LEU A 11 14.18 10.07 11.69
CA LEU A 11 13.67 9.96 10.33
C LEU A 11 14.72 10.39 9.30
N LYS A 12 15.45 11.48 9.56
CA LYS A 12 16.54 11.96 8.70
C LYS A 12 17.69 10.95 8.61
N SER A 13 18.03 10.27 9.71
CA SER A 13 19.10 9.25 9.70
C SER A 13 18.77 8.02 8.85
N LEU A 14 17.51 7.83 8.43
CA LEU A 14 17.14 6.73 7.52
C LEU A 14 17.59 6.97 6.07
N GLY A 15 17.98 8.20 5.71
CA GLY A 15 18.46 8.50 4.36
C GLY A 15 17.41 8.31 3.25
N LEU A 16 16.13 8.51 3.56
CA LEU A 16 15.02 8.29 2.62
C LEU A 16 15.13 9.24 1.41
N VAL A 17 14.84 8.70 0.22
CA VAL A 17 14.64 9.50 -0.99
C VAL A 17 13.15 9.82 -1.18
N LEU A 18 12.84 10.86 -1.96
CA LEU A 18 11.45 11.19 -2.28
C LEU A 18 10.75 10.02 -2.99
N GLY A 19 9.51 9.76 -2.61
CA GLY A 19 8.72 8.63 -3.11
C GLY A 19 8.86 7.37 -2.24
N ALA A 20 8.77 6.21 -2.88
CA ALA A 20 8.77 4.91 -2.21
C ALA A 20 10.18 4.46 -1.83
N ASN A 21 10.36 3.99 -0.60
CA ASN A 21 11.59 3.37 -0.11
C ASN A 21 11.23 2.01 0.53
N GLU A 22 12.02 0.98 0.27
CA GLU A 22 11.89 -0.30 0.97
C GLU A 22 12.69 -0.25 2.28
N LEU A 23 12.07 -0.67 3.38
CA LEU A 23 12.71 -0.82 4.69
C LEU A 23 12.64 -2.27 5.14
N ARG A 24 13.61 -2.68 5.95
CA ARG A 24 13.65 -3.98 6.62
C ARG A 24 13.68 -3.80 8.13
N PHE A 25 12.73 -4.40 8.83
CA PHE A 25 12.82 -4.59 10.27
C PHE A 25 13.46 -5.95 10.53
N SER A 26 14.51 -5.99 11.34
CA SER A 26 15.22 -7.22 11.70
C SER A 26 15.29 -7.36 13.20
N ILE A 27 15.00 -8.57 13.71
CA ILE A 27 15.08 -8.93 15.11
C ILE A 27 15.99 -10.15 15.21
N THR A 28 17.00 -10.08 16.08
CA THR A 28 17.88 -11.21 16.38
C THR A 28 17.58 -11.71 17.79
N THR A 29 17.20 -12.98 17.92
CA THR A 29 16.99 -13.62 19.22
C THR A 29 18.00 -14.74 19.43
N LYS A 30 18.31 -15.06 20.70
CA LYS A 30 19.28 -16.10 21.03
C LYS A 30 18.89 -17.49 20.51
N PHE A 31 17.59 -17.78 20.41
CA PHE A 31 17.07 -19.11 20.11
C PHE A 31 16.61 -19.28 18.67
N GLN A 32 16.10 -18.21 18.02
CA GLN A 32 15.58 -18.28 16.65
C GLN A 32 16.51 -17.63 15.61
N GLY A 33 17.67 -17.09 16.04
CA GLY A 33 18.56 -16.36 15.15
C GLY A 33 17.94 -15.04 14.68
N THR A 34 18.28 -14.62 13.46
CA THR A 34 17.81 -13.36 12.87
C THR A 34 16.59 -13.58 11.98
N THR A 35 15.47 -12.97 12.34
CA THR A 35 14.26 -12.89 11.52
C THR A 35 14.05 -11.46 11.06
N TRP A 36 13.43 -11.27 9.90
CA TRP A 36 13.15 -9.95 9.37
C TRP A 36 11.83 -9.88 8.60
N CYS A 37 11.30 -8.67 8.43
CA CYS A 37 10.19 -8.37 7.53
C CYS A 37 10.47 -7.08 6.74
N SER A 38 10.01 -7.03 5.49
CA SER A 38 10.11 -5.84 4.64
C SER A 38 8.81 -5.01 4.70
N CYS A 39 8.95 -3.70 4.54
CA CYS A 39 7.83 -2.79 4.33
C CYS A 39 8.21 -1.66 3.37
N ASN A 40 7.23 -0.83 3.01
CA ASN A 40 7.47 0.40 2.25
C ASN A 40 7.25 1.60 3.17
N ILE A 41 8.14 2.58 3.11
CA ILE A 41 7.96 3.93 3.65
C ILE A 41 7.94 4.93 2.50
N TYR A 42 7.07 5.94 2.58
CA TYR A 42 6.92 6.95 1.55
C TYR A 42 7.33 8.31 2.10
N LEU A 43 8.24 9.01 1.41
CA LEU A 43 8.63 10.37 1.73
C LEU A 43 8.05 11.32 0.68
N TYR A 44 7.12 12.17 1.09
CA TYR A 44 6.51 13.18 0.24
C TYR A 44 6.91 14.58 0.68
N LYS A 45 6.88 15.52 -0.28
CA LYS A 45 7.00 16.94 0.06
C LYS A 45 5.68 17.43 0.65
N TRP A 46 5.76 18.43 1.51
CA TRP A 46 4.61 18.99 2.22
C TRP A 46 3.51 19.55 1.30
N TYR A 47 3.87 19.92 0.06
CA TYR A 47 2.95 20.47 -0.93
C TYR A 47 2.43 19.45 -1.96
N GLU A 48 2.87 18.19 -1.91
CA GLU A 48 2.36 17.17 -2.83
C GLU A 48 0.88 16.84 -2.51
N GLN A 49 0.06 16.79 -3.55
CA GLN A 49 -1.38 16.56 -3.41
C GLN A 49 -1.69 15.07 -3.41
N LEU A 50 -2.43 14.63 -2.40
CA LEU A 50 -2.83 13.23 -2.23
C LEU A 50 -4.26 13.02 -2.75
N VAL A 51 -4.47 11.93 -3.49
CA VAL A 51 -5.81 11.42 -3.81
C VAL A 51 -5.99 10.13 -3.04
N ILE A 52 -7.02 10.10 -2.20
CA ILE A 52 -7.34 8.96 -1.35
C ILE A 52 -8.42 8.12 -2.04
N SER A 53 -8.22 6.81 -2.09
CA SER A 53 -9.25 5.88 -2.52
C SER A 53 -9.42 4.75 -1.53
N ASP A 54 -10.68 4.45 -1.21
CA ASP A 54 -11.01 3.15 -0.64
C ASP A 54 -10.78 2.03 -1.66
N ILE A 55 -10.63 0.80 -1.19
CA ILE A 55 -10.46 -0.40 -2.01
C ILE A 55 -11.80 -1.12 -2.17
N ASP A 56 -12.44 -1.43 -1.05
CA ASP A 56 -13.65 -2.26 -1.02
C ASP A 56 -14.85 -1.41 -1.48
N GLY A 57 -15.61 -1.91 -2.47
CA GLY A 57 -16.78 -1.22 -3.02
C GLY A 57 -16.48 0.02 -3.88
N THR A 58 -15.22 0.48 -3.92
CA THR A 58 -14.75 1.59 -4.78
C THR A 58 -13.92 1.09 -5.95
N ILE A 59 -12.88 0.31 -5.66
CA ILE A 59 -12.07 -0.35 -6.69
C ILE A 59 -12.75 -1.67 -7.06
N THR A 60 -13.13 -2.47 -6.06
CA THR A 60 -13.87 -3.72 -6.26
C THR A 60 -15.35 -3.42 -6.50
N LYS A 61 -16.00 -4.20 -7.37
CA LYS A 61 -17.45 -4.09 -7.62
C LYS A 61 -18.34 -4.51 -6.45
N SER A 62 -17.82 -5.23 -5.45
CA SER A 62 -18.55 -5.56 -4.22
C SER A 62 -17.66 -5.86 -3.02
N ASP A 63 -18.22 -5.66 -1.83
CA ASP A 63 -17.60 -5.90 -0.52
C ASP A 63 -17.46 -7.41 -0.23
N VAL A 64 -18.38 -8.23 -0.73
CA VAL A 64 -18.44 -9.68 -0.43
C VAL A 64 -17.55 -10.51 -1.35
N LEU A 65 -17.43 -10.16 -2.64
CA LEU A 65 -16.60 -10.91 -3.60
C LEU A 65 -15.10 -10.62 -3.42
N GLY A 66 -14.74 -9.45 -2.85
CA GLY A 66 -13.35 -9.08 -2.56
C GLY A 66 -12.66 -9.93 -1.49
N HIS A 67 -13.44 -10.61 -0.64
CA HIS A 67 -12.95 -11.50 0.41
C HIS A 67 -12.87 -12.98 0.01
N VAL A 68 -13.66 -13.42 -0.97
CA VAL A 68 -13.94 -14.87 -1.15
C VAL A 68 -13.18 -15.52 -2.31
N ILE A 69 -12.74 -14.81 -3.35
CA ILE A 69 -12.24 -15.52 -4.54
C ILE A 69 -11.01 -14.85 -5.18
N PRO A 70 -9.78 -15.30 -4.86
CA PRO A 70 -8.63 -15.20 -5.75
C PRO A 70 -8.68 -16.20 -6.92
N ALA A 71 -9.68 -17.11 -6.95
CA ALA A 71 -9.65 -18.35 -7.73
C ALA A 71 -10.53 -18.40 -9.00
N ILE A 72 -11.25 -17.34 -9.36
CA ILE A 72 -12.11 -17.33 -10.56
C ILE A 72 -11.76 -16.10 -11.38
N GLY A 73 -11.20 -16.35 -12.57
CA GLY A 73 -10.83 -15.33 -13.54
C GLY A 73 -12.00 -14.38 -13.85
N GLY A 74 -11.69 -13.09 -13.89
CA GLY A 74 -12.65 -12.03 -14.20
C GLY A 74 -12.14 -10.66 -13.74
N THR A 75 -12.46 -9.60 -14.49
CA THR A 75 -12.18 -8.22 -14.09
C THR A 75 -13.22 -7.76 -13.08
N TRP A 76 -12.93 -7.97 -11.79
CA TRP A 76 -13.80 -7.62 -10.66
C TRP A 76 -13.70 -6.15 -10.21
N ALA A 77 -12.90 -5.34 -10.90
CA ALA A 77 -12.76 -3.92 -10.66
C ALA A 77 -13.80 -3.11 -11.46
N HIS A 78 -14.24 -1.95 -10.95
CA HIS A 78 -15.08 -1.01 -11.71
C HIS A 78 -14.40 -0.65 -13.04
N ALA A 79 -15.16 -0.64 -14.14
CA ALA A 79 -14.61 -0.33 -15.47
C ALA A 79 -14.01 1.09 -15.49
N GLY A 80 -12.83 1.24 -16.10
CA GLY A 80 -12.14 2.54 -16.23
C GLY A 80 -11.42 3.03 -14.97
N VAL A 81 -11.45 2.29 -13.85
CA VAL A 81 -10.78 2.70 -12.60
C VAL A 81 -9.25 2.76 -12.75
N ALA A 82 -8.66 1.80 -13.48
CA ALA A 82 -7.22 1.76 -13.72
C ALA A 82 -6.79 2.94 -14.61
N GLU A 83 -7.58 3.27 -15.63
CA GLU A 83 -7.34 4.42 -16.50
C GLU A 83 -7.45 5.73 -15.72
N LEU A 84 -8.51 5.90 -14.92
CA LEU A 84 -8.71 7.06 -14.06
C LEU A 84 -7.51 7.27 -13.12
N TYR A 85 -7.08 6.23 -12.41
CA TYR A 85 -5.95 6.34 -11.47
C TYR A 85 -4.63 6.61 -12.18
N THR A 86 -4.45 6.06 -13.38
CA THR A 86 -3.30 6.35 -14.23
C THR A 86 -3.28 7.83 -14.63
N ARG A 87 -4.42 8.38 -15.05
CA ARG A 87 -4.55 9.81 -15.37
C ARG A 87 -4.29 10.70 -14.16
N ILE A 88 -4.82 10.35 -12.99
CA ILE A 88 -4.58 11.08 -11.72
C ILE A 88 -3.08 11.10 -11.39
N LYS A 89 -2.41 9.95 -11.45
CA LYS A 89 -0.96 9.84 -11.22
C LYS A 89 -0.17 10.66 -12.24
N ASN A 90 -0.54 10.60 -13.52
CA ASN A 90 0.13 11.33 -14.59
C ASN A 90 -0.02 12.86 -14.44
N ASN A 91 -1.09 13.31 -13.79
CA ASN A 91 -1.29 14.72 -13.43
C ASN A 91 -0.52 15.14 -12.16
N GLY A 92 0.35 14.29 -11.61
CA GLY A 92 1.26 14.62 -10.51
C GLY A 92 0.73 14.34 -9.11
N TYR A 93 -0.51 13.85 -8.97
CA TYR A 93 -1.09 13.45 -7.69
C TYR A 93 -0.49 12.15 -7.17
N LYS A 94 -0.46 11.97 -5.84
CA LYS A 94 -0.06 10.71 -5.20
C LYS A 94 -1.28 9.94 -4.73
N MET A 95 -1.42 8.70 -5.20
CA MET A 95 -2.48 7.81 -4.74
C MET A 95 -2.19 7.27 -3.34
N VAL A 96 -3.18 7.32 -2.46
CA VAL A 96 -3.20 6.67 -1.15
C VAL A 96 -4.40 5.74 -1.09
N TYR A 97 -4.15 4.45 -0.89
CA TYR A 97 -5.21 3.44 -0.78
C TYR A 97 -5.54 3.17 0.68
N LEU A 98 -6.82 3.16 1.01
CA LEU A 98 -7.35 2.81 2.34
C LEU A 98 -8.04 1.44 2.27
N SER A 99 -7.96 0.69 3.37
CA SER A 99 -8.66 -0.59 3.51
C SER A 99 -8.97 -0.85 4.97
N SER A 100 -10.16 -1.40 5.22
CA SER A 100 -10.60 -1.91 6.52
C SER A 100 -10.39 -3.43 6.67
N ARG A 101 -9.79 -4.09 5.68
CA ARG A 101 -9.50 -5.53 5.71
C ARG A 101 -8.53 -5.89 6.84
N ALA A 102 -8.65 -7.12 7.36
CA ALA A 102 -7.76 -7.63 8.39
C ALA A 102 -6.28 -7.58 7.97
N ILE A 103 -5.38 -7.29 8.92
CA ILE A 103 -3.93 -7.11 8.65
C ILE A 103 -3.27 -8.33 7.98
N GLY A 104 -3.76 -9.55 8.27
CA GLY A 104 -3.30 -10.79 7.63
C GLY A 104 -3.57 -10.85 6.12
N GLN A 105 -4.50 -10.04 5.62
CA GLN A 105 -4.84 -9.91 4.19
C GLN A 105 -4.09 -8.76 3.50
N SER A 106 -3.21 -8.04 4.21
CA SER A 106 -2.52 -6.86 3.68
C SER A 106 -1.62 -7.20 2.48
N HIS A 107 -0.94 -8.36 2.50
CA HIS A 107 -0.13 -8.81 1.37
C HIS A 107 -1.00 -9.08 0.14
N THR A 108 -2.04 -9.91 0.29
CA THR A 108 -2.99 -10.25 -0.78
C THR A 108 -3.66 -9.01 -1.37
N THR A 109 -4.07 -8.06 -0.52
CA THR A 109 -4.70 -6.80 -0.95
C THR A 109 -3.74 -5.96 -1.78
N LYS A 110 -2.46 -5.87 -1.39
CA LYS A 110 -1.43 -5.19 -2.20
C LYS A 110 -1.19 -5.89 -3.54
N GLN A 111 -1.17 -7.22 -3.57
CA GLN A 111 -0.99 -7.97 -4.82
C GLN A 111 -2.18 -7.79 -5.77
N TYR A 112 -3.40 -7.80 -5.22
CA TYR A 112 -4.62 -7.52 -5.97
C TYR A 112 -4.53 -6.15 -6.67
N LEU A 113 -4.22 -5.08 -5.94
CA LEU A 113 -4.05 -3.74 -6.52
C LEU A 113 -3.00 -3.69 -7.65
N LYS A 114 -1.91 -4.45 -7.52
CA LYS A 114 -0.87 -4.54 -8.56
C LYS A 114 -1.33 -5.32 -9.80
N SER A 115 -2.25 -6.26 -9.63
CA SER A 115 -2.78 -7.10 -10.72
C SER A 115 -3.91 -6.45 -11.51
N ILE A 116 -4.46 -5.32 -11.07
CA ILE A 116 -5.50 -4.62 -11.82
C ILE A 116 -4.88 -4.01 -13.08
N ALA A 117 -5.17 -4.63 -14.22
CA ALA A 117 -4.96 -4.09 -15.55
C ALA A 117 -6.32 -4.04 -16.25
N GLN A 118 -6.61 -2.93 -16.93
CA GLN A 118 -7.80 -2.75 -17.76
C GLN A 118 -7.31 -2.24 -19.12
N ASP A 119 -7.85 -2.81 -20.19
CA ASP A 119 -7.54 -2.45 -21.58
C ASP A 119 -8.11 -1.09 -21.95
#